data_AF-A0A348DFP3-F1
#
_entry.id   AF-A0A348DFP3-F1
#
_cell.length_a   1.000
_cell.length_b   1.000
_cell.length_c   1.000
_cell.angle_alpha   90.00
_cell.angle_beta   90.00
_cell.angle_gamma   90.00
#
_symmetry.space_group_name_H-M   'P 1'
#
loop_
_entity.id
_entity.type
_entity.pdbx_description
1 polymer ?
#
loop_
_entity_poly.entity_id
_entity_poly.type
_entity_poly.pdbx_seq_one_letter_code
_entity_poly.pdbx_strand_id
1 'polypeptide(L)'
;MPSEQLLTQELINKYDDVRKYFIENPAKEAIPLFMQSYGDGDGRGVYQLVEDVFYECDINDVVISISNILENPLTAKGVRYWVTQLAASYPDKRLIHGLNISLASEDGDISEAAIIALDIIK
;
A
#
# COMPACT_ATOMS: atom_id res chain seq x y z
N MET A 1 -9.94 5.62 -0.92
CA MET A 1 -11.32 5.13 -0.72
C MET A 1 -12.02 6.08 0.24
N PRO A 2 -13.35 6.27 0.17
CA PRO A 2 -14.07 7.00 1.20
C PRO A 2 -13.90 6.36 2.58
N SER A 3 -14.11 7.12 3.65
CA SER A 3 -14.18 6.57 5.01
C SER A 3 -15.19 5.42 5.08
N GLU A 4 -14.99 4.45 5.97
CA GLU A 4 -15.84 3.25 6.07
C GLU A 4 -17.35 3.51 6.20
N GLN A 5 -17.71 4.65 6.80
CA GLN A 5 -19.10 5.10 6.98
C GLN A 5 -19.78 5.48 5.66
N LEU A 6 -18.99 5.76 4.62
CA LEU A 6 -19.43 6.16 3.29
C LEU A 6 -19.23 5.04 2.25
N LEU A 7 -18.67 3.88 2.64
CA LEU A 7 -18.51 2.72 1.76
C LEU A 7 -19.87 2.03 1.55
N THR A 8 -20.40 2.15 0.34
CA THR A 8 -21.55 1.36 -0.11
C THR A 8 -21.09 0.06 -0.77
N GLN A 9 -21.95 -0.97 -0.76
CA GLN A 9 -21.63 -2.23 -1.44
C GLN A 9 -21.42 -2.05 -2.94
N GLU A 10 -22.16 -1.13 -3.57
CA GLU A 10 -22.00 -0.80 -5.00
C GLU A 10 -20.59 -0.26 -5.28
N LEU A 11 -20.08 0.63 -4.43
CA LEU A 11 -18.73 1.17 -4.58
C LEU A 11 -17.66 0.10 -4.38
N ILE A 12 -17.85 -0.79 -3.40
CA ILE A 12 -16.96 -1.93 -3.15
C ILE A 12 -16.92 -2.85 -4.37
N ASN A 13 -18.09 -3.21 -4.93
CA ASN A 13 -18.17 -4.07 -6.12
C ASN A 13 -17.49 -3.41 -7.32
N LYS A 14 -17.74 -2.11 -7.54
CA LYS A 14 -17.10 -1.38 -8.64
C LYS A 14 -15.58 -1.29 -8.47
N TYR A 15 -15.11 -1.12 -7.24
CA TYR A 15 -13.67 -1.13 -6.96
C TYR A 15 -13.07 -2.51 -7.23
N ASP A 16 -13.76 -3.59 -6.85
CA ASP A 16 -13.36 -4.96 -7.12
C ASP A 16 -13.33 -5.29 -8.62
N ASP A 17 -14.30 -4.79 -9.40
CA ASP A 17 -14.30 -4.93 -10.85
C ASP A 17 -13.08 -4.25 -11.50
N VAL A 18 -12.75 -3.03 -11.04
CA VAL A 18 -11.56 -2.30 -11.51
C VAL A 18 -10.27 -3.03 -11.11
N ARG A 19 -10.20 -3.53 -9.87
CA ARG A 19 -9.08 -4.34 -9.37
C ARG A 19 -8.85 -5.57 -10.25
N LYS A 20 -9.90 -6.37 -10.48
CA LYS A 20 -9.86 -7.56 -11.36
C LYS A 20 -9.41 -7.23 -12.78
N TYR A 21 -9.88 -6.12 -13.34
CA TYR A 21 -9.43 -5.68 -14.66
C TYR A 21 -7.92 -5.44 -14.71
N PHE A 22 -7.33 -4.80 -13.70
CA PHE A 22 -5.90 -4.50 -13.65
C PHE A 22 -5.02 -5.69 -13.26
N ILE A 23 -5.57 -6.76 -12.67
CA ILE A 23 -4.88 -8.05 -12.54
C ILE A 23 -4.66 -8.65 -13.94
N GLU A 24 -5.69 -8.66 -14.79
CA GLU A 24 -5.60 -9.18 -16.15
C GLU A 24 -4.87 -8.23 -17.12
N ASN A 25 -4.78 -6.94 -16.76
CA ASN A 25 -4.19 -5.89 -17.59
C ASN A 25 -3.28 -4.98 -16.75
N PRO A 26 -2.10 -5.47 -16.31
CA PRO A 26 -1.21 -4.71 -15.44
C PRO A 26 -0.75 -3.41 -16.10
N ALA A 27 -0.83 -2.30 -15.36
CA ALA A 27 -0.45 -0.98 -15.84
C ALA A 27 0.34 -0.24 -14.78
N LYS A 28 1.55 0.21 -15.14
CA LYS A 28 2.45 0.96 -14.27
C LYS A 28 1.77 2.19 -13.65
N GLU A 29 0.96 2.89 -14.45
CA GLU A 29 0.27 4.11 -14.05
C GLU A 29 -0.82 3.84 -12.99
N ALA A 30 -1.32 2.61 -12.90
CA ALA A 30 -2.33 2.22 -11.93
C ALA A 30 -1.75 1.92 -10.55
N ILE A 31 -0.48 1.50 -10.46
CA ILE A 31 0.20 1.14 -9.20
C ILE A 31 0.03 2.23 -8.12
N PRO A 32 0.42 3.50 -8.35
CA PRO A 32 0.29 4.53 -7.32
C PRO A 32 -1.18 4.91 -7.03
N LEU A 33 -2.12 4.62 -7.94
CA LEU A 33 -3.55 4.86 -7.69
C LEU A 33 -4.12 3.84 -6.71
N PHE A 34 -3.75 2.57 -6.87
CA PHE A 34 -4.12 1.51 -5.96
C PHE A 34 -3.43 1.65 -4.59
N MET A 35 -2.14 1.98 -4.55
CA MET A 35 -1.44 2.20 -3.27
C MET A 35 -1.95 3.41 -2.50
N GLN A 36 -2.52 4.41 -3.17
CA GLN A 36 -3.14 5.58 -2.51
C GLN A 36 -4.65 5.41 -2.32
N SER A 37 -5.22 4.28 -2.73
CA SER A 37 -6.64 4.02 -2.51
C SER A 37 -6.94 3.64 -1.05
N TYR A 38 -5.91 3.31 -0.26
CA TYR A 38 -6.05 3.05 1.17
C TYR A 38 -6.59 4.29 1.90
N GLY A 39 -7.53 4.06 2.81
CA GLY A 39 -8.07 5.06 3.73
C GLY A 39 -7.75 4.68 5.18
N ASP A 40 -8.50 5.24 6.12
CA ASP A 40 -8.42 4.84 7.53
C ASP A 40 -9.09 3.47 7.75
N GLY A 41 -8.54 2.64 8.65
CA GLY A 41 -9.03 1.30 8.93
C GLY A 41 -8.54 0.23 7.95
N ASP A 42 -9.30 -0.87 7.82
CA ASP A 42 -8.94 -2.01 6.96
C ASP A 42 -9.71 -2.07 5.64
N GLY A 43 -10.58 -1.08 5.40
CA GLY A 43 -11.37 -1.00 4.18
C GLY A 43 -12.37 -2.16 4.05
N ARG A 44 -12.78 -2.75 5.18
CA ARG A 44 -13.61 -3.98 5.25
C ARG A 44 -12.98 -5.17 4.54
N GLY A 45 -11.66 -5.31 4.64
CA GLY A 45 -10.89 -6.40 4.01
C GLY A 45 -10.50 -6.14 2.55
N VAL A 46 -10.93 -5.02 1.95
CA VAL A 46 -10.66 -4.70 0.54
C VAL A 46 -9.19 -4.34 0.33
N TYR A 47 -8.53 -3.75 1.32
CA TYR A 47 -7.14 -3.31 1.19
C TYR A 47 -6.17 -4.48 1.01
N GLN A 48 -6.43 -5.59 1.69
CA GLN A 48 -5.69 -6.84 1.56
C GLN A 48 -5.80 -7.43 0.15
N LEU A 49 -6.94 -7.22 -0.53
CA LEU A 49 -7.13 -7.69 -1.90
C LEU A 49 -6.35 -6.88 -2.92
N VAL A 50 -5.96 -5.64 -2.62
CA VAL A 50 -5.26 -4.78 -3.59
C VAL A 50 -3.88 -5.32 -3.95
N GLU A 51 -3.28 -6.10 -3.07
CA GLU A 51 -1.93 -6.65 -3.28
C GLU A 51 -1.83 -7.52 -4.54
N ASP A 52 -2.90 -8.20 -4.94
CA ASP A 52 -2.87 -9.07 -6.11
C ASP A 52 -2.73 -8.31 -7.43
N VAL A 53 -3.12 -7.04 -7.49
CA VAL A 53 -2.81 -6.16 -8.62
C VAL A 53 -1.30 -5.96 -8.73
N PHE A 54 -0.61 -5.82 -7.59
CA PHE A 54 0.82 -5.54 -7.58
C PHE A 54 1.65 -6.77 -7.94
N TYR A 55 1.17 -7.98 -7.63
CA TYR A 55 1.84 -9.23 -8.02
C TYR A 55 1.93 -9.42 -9.53
N GLU A 56 1.00 -8.85 -10.28
CA GLU A 56 1.01 -8.89 -11.75
C GLU A 56 1.79 -7.73 -12.40
N CYS A 57 2.25 -6.76 -11.60
CA CYS A 57 3.02 -5.60 -12.09
C CYS A 57 4.54 -5.86 -12.09
N ASP A 58 5.30 -5.04 -12.82
CA ASP A 58 6.76 -5.08 -12.75
C ASP A 58 7.25 -4.71 -11.34
N ILE A 59 8.07 -5.59 -10.77
CA ILE A 59 8.55 -5.45 -9.38
C ILE A 59 9.30 -4.13 -9.14
N ASN A 60 10.04 -3.61 -10.13
CA ASN A 60 10.76 -2.35 -9.95
C ASN A 60 9.80 -1.17 -9.90
N ASP A 61 8.74 -1.19 -10.70
CA ASP A 61 7.73 -0.13 -10.69
C ASP A 61 6.93 -0.14 -9.37
N VAL A 62 6.66 -1.32 -8.83
CA VAL A 62 6.05 -1.49 -7.49
C VAL A 62 6.98 -0.94 -6.41
N VAL A 63 8.25 -1.38 -6.36
CA VAL A 63 9.22 -0.92 -5.36
C VAL A 63 9.46 0.60 -5.43
N ILE A 64 9.56 1.17 -6.63
CA ILE A 64 9.69 2.63 -6.81
C ILE A 64 8.46 3.35 -6.25
N SER A 65 7.26 2.82 -6.50
CA SER A 65 6.01 3.40 -5.99
C SER A 65 5.92 3.33 -4.47
N ILE A 66 6.32 2.21 -3.85
CA ILE A 66 6.41 2.07 -2.39
C ILE A 66 7.40 3.12 -1.83
N SER A 67 8.61 3.21 -2.39
CA SER A 67 9.64 4.18 -1.95
C SER A 67 9.09 5.61 -1.97
N ASN A 68 8.50 6.02 -3.10
CA ASN A 68 7.95 7.36 -3.28
C ASN A 68 6.89 7.70 -2.24
N ILE A 69 6.02 6.73 -1.89
CA ILE A 69 4.95 6.94 -0.91
C ILE A 69 5.51 7.00 0.51
N LEU A 70 6.43 6.10 0.88
CA LEU A 70 7.02 6.06 2.22
C LEU A 70 7.89 7.30 2.47
N GLU A 71 8.57 7.83 1.45
CA GLU A 71 9.44 9.00 1.58
C GLU A 71 8.66 10.33 1.53
N ASN A 72 7.43 10.34 1.02
CA ASN A 72 6.62 11.55 0.96
C ASN A 72 6.06 11.93 2.34
N PRO A 73 6.45 13.10 2.92
CA PRO A 73 5.99 13.53 4.24
C PRO A 73 4.49 13.87 4.29
N LEU A 74 3.86 14.08 3.13
CA LEU A 74 2.43 14.39 3.01
C LEU A 74 1.55 13.15 2.86
N THR A 75 2.14 11.95 2.83
CA THR A 75 1.38 10.69 2.73
C THR A 75 0.43 10.56 3.92
N ALA A 76 -0.85 10.35 3.61
CA ALA A 76 -1.89 10.13 4.62
C ALA A 76 -1.55 8.93 5.52
N LYS A 77 -1.94 9.00 6.78
CA LYS A 77 -1.56 8.02 7.81
C LYS A 77 -1.96 6.58 7.45
N GLY A 78 -3.20 6.36 7.02
CA GLY A 78 -3.67 5.04 6.59
C GLY A 78 -2.89 4.49 5.39
N VAL A 79 -2.62 5.34 4.39
CA VAL A 79 -1.77 4.97 3.24
C VAL A 79 -0.37 4.57 3.70
N ARG A 80 0.25 5.37 4.58
CA ARG A 80 1.57 5.07 5.12
C ARG A 80 1.61 3.74 5.85
N TYR A 81 0.61 3.44 6.69
CA TYR A 81 0.50 2.17 7.38
C TYR A 81 0.43 0.98 6.40
N TRP A 82 -0.53 1.01 5.48
CA TRP A 82 -0.73 -0.08 4.52
C TRP A 82 0.46 -0.28 3.59
N VAL A 83 1.09 0.80 3.12
CA VAL A 83 2.28 0.72 2.27
C VAL A 83 3.52 0.26 3.05
N THR A 84 3.60 0.57 4.35
CA THR A 84 4.66 0.03 5.23
C THR A 84 4.51 -1.48 5.40
N GLN A 85 3.29 -1.98 5.59
CA GLN A 85 3.02 -3.43 5.60
C GLN A 85 3.34 -4.08 4.25
N LEU A 86 2.91 -3.46 3.15
CA LEU A 86 3.16 -3.97 1.79
C LEU A 86 4.65 -4.15 1.50
N ALA A 87 5.51 -3.27 2.03
CA ALA A 87 6.96 -3.36 1.86
C ALA A 87 7.55 -4.70 2.36
N ALA A 88 6.90 -5.38 3.31
CA ALA A 88 7.31 -6.70 3.77
C ALA A 88 7.20 -7.78 2.66
N SER A 89 6.25 -7.62 1.75
CA SER A 89 6.04 -8.50 0.58
C SER A 89 7.00 -8.18 -0.58
N TYR A 90 7.68 -7.02 -0.53
CA TYR A 90 8.60 -6.54 -1.57
C TYR A 90 9.97 -6.18 -0.96
N PRO A 91 10.70 -7.14 -0.36
CA PRO A 91 11.94 -6.83 0.35
C PRO A 91 13.02 -6.31 -0.60
N ASP A 92 13.28 -5.00 -0.52
CA ASP A 92 14.25 -4.32 -1.35
C ASP A 92 14.96 -3.21 -0.56
N LYS A 93 16.29 -3.13 -0.70
CA LYS A 93 17.12 -2.16 0.04
C LYS A 93 16.78 -0.70 -0.30
N ARG A 94 16.18 -0.44 -1.46
CA ARG A 94 15.68 0.90 -1.83
C ARG A 94 14.65 1.42 -0.82
N LEU A 95 13.90 0.53 -0.18
CA LEU A 95 12.83 0.89 0.75
C LEU A 95 13.33 1.30 2.15
N ILE A 96 14.60 1.04 2.47
CA ILE A 96 15.16 1.27 3.82
C ILE A 96 14.99 2.73 4.27
N HIS A 97 15.15 3.70 3.37
CA HIS A 97 14.99 5.11 3.75
C HIS A 97 13.54 5.42 4.16
N GLY A 98 12.58 5.10 3.29
CA GLY A 98 11.16 5.26 3.58
C GLY A 98 10.69 4.48 4.81
N LEU A 99 11.19 3.26 5.02
CA LEU A 99 10.86 2.46 6.19
C LEU A 99 11.40 3.05 7.49
N ASN A 100 12.58 3.68 7.48
CA ASN A 100 13.07 4.40 8.67
C ASN A 100 12.22 5.63 9.01
N ILE A 101 11.60 6.27 8.01
CA ILE A 101 10.63 7.34 8.26
C ILE A 101 9.38 6.78 8.95
N SER A 102 8.86 5.65 8.48
CA SER A 102 7.74 4.96 9.15
C SER A 102 8.10 4.47 10.55
N LEU A 103 9.33 3.97 10.76
CA LEU A 103 9.83 3.53 12.07
C LEU A 103 9.83 4.67 13.10
N ALA A 104 10.10 5.90 12.67
CA ALA A 104 10.09 7.08 13.53
C ALA A 104 8.68 7.65 13.79
N SER A 105 7.62 6.99 13.30
CA SER A 105 6.24 7.43 13.54
C SER A 105 5.88 7.31 15.02
N GLU A 106 5.11 8.29 15.53
CA GLU A 106 4.48 8.20 16.86
C GLU A 106 3.33 7.18 16.89
N ASP A 107 2.88 6.73 15.72
CA ASP A 107 1.90 5.66 15.62
C ASP A 107 2.56 4.29 15.78
N GLY A 108 2.14 3.58 16.84
CA GLY A 108 2.67 2.26 17.19
C GLY A 108 2.56 1.24 16.06
N ASP A 109 1.41 1.19 15.39
CA ASP A 109 1.14 0.21 14.33
C ASP A 109 2.02 0.45 13.10
N ILE A 110 2.23 1.72 12.71
CA ILE A 110 3.17 2.09 11.64
C ILE A 110 4.60 1.72 12.01
N SER A 111 5.02 2.03 13.24
CA SER A 111 6.38 1.75 13.69
C SER A 111 6.66 0.24 13.79
N GLU A 112 5.70 -0.57 14.26
CA GLU A 112 5.81 -2.02 14.35
C GLU A 112 5.85 -2.67 12.97
N ALA A 113 4.99 -2.24 12.03
CA ALA A 113 5.04 -2.69 10.64
C ALA A 113 6.40 -2.39 9.99
N ALA A 114 6.98 -1.22 10.29
CA ALA A 114 8.30 -0.85 9.78
C ALA A 114 9.42 -1.75 10.34
N ILE A 115 9.36 -2.12 11.62
CA ILE A 115 10.31 -3.07 12.23
C ILE A 115 10.27 -4.41 11.48
N ILE A 116 9.07 -4.95 11.25
CA ILE A 116 8.88 -6.23 10.56
C ILE A 116 9.45 -6.16 9.13
N ALA A 117 9.06 -5.14 8.36
CA ALA A 117 9.54 -4.98 6.99
C ALA A 117 11.07 -4.80 6.91
N LEU A 118 11.66 -4.02 7.83
CA LEU A 118 13.11 -3.85 7.92
C LEU A 118 13.83 -5.16 8.30
N ASP A 119 13.24 -6.00 9.15
CA ASP A 119 13.83 -7.28 9.54
C ASP A 119 13.88 -8.26 8.37
N ILE A 120 12.85 -8.26 7.51
CA ILE A 120 12.79 -9.11 6.31
C ILE A 120 13.80 -8.69 5.24
N ILE A 121 14.12 -7.39 5.13
CA ILE A 121 15.07 -6.85 4.13
C ILE A 121 16.54 -7.20 4.47
N LYS A 122 16.85 -7.59 5.72
CA LYS A 122 18.22 -7.84 6.19
C LYS A 122 18.95 -8.94 5.45
#